data_AF-A0A934KXL6-F1
#
_entry.id   AF-A0A934KXL6-F1
#
_cell.length_a   1.000
_cell.length_b   1.000
_cell.length_c   1.000
_cell.angle_alpha   90.00
_cell.angle_beta   90.00
_cell.angle_gamma   90.00
#
_symmetry.space_group_name_H-M   'P 1'
#
loop_
_entity.id
_entity.type
_entity.pdbx_description
1 polymer ?
#
loop_
_entity_poly.entity_id
_entity_poly.type
_entity_poly.pdbx_seq_one_letter_code
_entity_poly.pdbx_strand_id
1 'polypeptide(L)' 'ISQDINKPVIEDMTVRKPVKPTESIEIKADVQDDQVVKTVKLRYRTNRKDDFKEILLQKDHNDRLFHHIIYSPELIG' A
#
# COMPACT_ATOMS: atom_id res chain seq x y z
N ILE A 1 12.25 -4.13 -30.30
CA ILE A 1 11.41 -4.09 -29.09
C ILE A 1 12.26 -3.53 -27.97
N SER A 2 12.03 -2.29 -27.53
CA SER A 2 12.81 -1.70 -26.44
C SER A 2 12.31 -2.31 -25.13
N GLN A 3 13.18 -2.98 -24.38
CA GLN A 3 12.83 -3.46 -23.05
C GLN A 3 12.71 -2.26 -22.11
N ASP A 4 11.69 -2.30 -21.26
CA ASP A 4 11.59 -1.37 -20.16
C ASP A 4 12.71 -1.63 -19.16
N ILE A 5 13.51 -0.61 -18.90
CA ILE A 5 14.63 -0.68 -17.96
C ILE A 5 14.46 0.28 -16.79
N ASN A 6 13.39 1.08 -16.82
CA ASN A 6 13.12 2.05 -15.77
C ASN A 6 12.36 1.35 -14.65
N LYS A 7 12.74 1.68 -13.42
CA LYS A 7 12.09 1.08 -12.25
C LYS A 7 10.93 1.99 -11.84
N PRO A 8 9.82 1.40 -11.37
CA PRO A 8 8.74 2.20 -10.82
C PRO A 8 9.25 2.98 -9.62
N VAL A 9 8.88 4.25 -9.56
CA VAL A 9 9.07 5.13 -8.41
C VAL A 9 7.89 4.93 -7.49
N ILE A 10 8.17 4.60 -6.23
CA ILE A 10 7.16 4.38 -5.19
C ILE A 10 7.34 5.47 -4.14
N GLU A 11 6.35 6.33 -3.98
CA GLU A 11 6.29 7.34 -2.93
C GLU A 11 5.29 6.93 -1.85
N ASP A 12 5.76 6.84 -0.60
CA ASP A 12 4.91 6.56 0.56
C ASP A 12 4.16 7.83 0.98
N MET A 13 2.85 7.83 0.76
CA MET A 13 1.95 8.92 1.16
C MET A 13 1.21 8.61 2.47
N THR A 14 1.58 7.53 3.15
CA THR A 14 0.96 7.11 4.41
C THR A 14 1.19 8.15 5.50
N VAL A 15 0.11 8.52 6.19
CA VAL A 15 0.21 9.44 7.33
C VAL A 15 0.84 8.71 8.53
N ARG A 16 2.13 8.97 8.79
CA ARG A 16 2.88 8.38 9.89
C ARG A 16 2.55 9.06 11.22
N LYS A 17 1.37 8.77 11.76
CA LYS A 17 0.94 9.21 13.09
C LYS A 17 0.73 8.00 13.99
N PRO A 18 0.97 8.13 15.31
CA PRO A 18 0.55 7.11 16.26
C PRO A 18 -0.98 6.98 16.19
N VAL A 19 -1.44 5.83 15.72
CA VAL A 19 -2.87 5.49 15.67
C VAL A 19 -3.27 4.81 16.98
N LYS A 20 -4.48 5.10 17.47
CA LYS A 20 -5.06 4.33 18.57
C LYS A 20 -5.49 2.96 18.04
N PRO A 21 -5.55 1.92 18.90
CA PRO A 21 -6.04 0.60 18.50
C PRO A 21 -7.45 0.64 17.90
N THR A 22 -8.27 1.63 18.29
CA THR A 22 -9.64 1.84 17.77
C THR A 22 -9.70 2.50 16.41
N GLU A 23 -8.58 3.00 15.88
CA GLU A 23 -8.51 3.73 14.62
C GLU A 23 -7.97 2.84 13.50
N SER A 24 -8.54 2.99 12.29
CA SER A 24 -8.03 2.31 11.10
C SER A 24 -6.76 3.00 10.59
N ILE A 25 -5.87 2.23 9.98
CA ILE A 25 -4.67 2.75 9.31
C ILE A 25 -4.93 2.78 7.82
N GLU A 26 -4.78 3.95 7.22
CA GLU A 26 -4.87 4.12 5.77
C GLU A 26 -3.44 4.16 5.18
N ILE A 27 -3.09 3.13 4.42
CA ILE A 27 -1.85 3.04 3.66
C ILE A 27 -2.10 3.65 2.28
N LYS A 28 -1.25 4.61 1.90
CA LYS A 28 -1.30 5.24 0.59
C LYS A 28 0.08 5.23 -0.04
N ALA A 29 0.14 4.86 -1.31
CA ALA A 29 1.35 4.99 -2.11
C ALA A 29 1.01 5.59 -3.48
N ASP A 30 1.80 6.56 -3.91
CA ASP A 30 1.86 6.92 -5.32
C ASP A 30 2.90 6.02 -6.00
N VAL A 31 2.48 5.34 -7.07
CA VAL A 31 3.39 4.51 -7.86
C VAL A 31 3.31 4.96 -9.31
N GLN A 32 4.45 5.46 -9.77
CA GLN A 32 4.66 6.03 -11.07
C GLN A 32 5.74 5.25 -11.79
N ASP A 33 5.50 4.96 -13.06
CA ASP A 33 6.44 4.24 -13.91
C ASP A 33 6.26 4.74 -15.34
N ASP A 34 7.26 4.54 -16.19
CA ASP A 34 7.17 4.87 -17.62
C ASP A 34 6.12 3.99 -18.32
N GLN A 35 5.75 2.86 -17.71
CA GLN A 35 4.65 2.01 -18.14
C GLN A 35 3.45 2.07 -17.20
N VAL A 36 2.31 1.57 -17.70
CA VAL A 36 1.08 1.53 -16.90
C VAL A 36 1.21 0.51 -15.77
N VAL A 37 1.30 1.01 -14.53
CA VAL A 37 1.27 0.18 -13.33
C VAL A 37 -0.17 -0.25 -13.06
N LYS A 38 -0.49 -1.53 -13.36
CA LYS A 38 -1.84 -2.08 -13.18
C LYS A 38 -2.13 -2.45 -11.73
N THR A 39 -1.13 -3.02 -11.06
CA THR A 39 -1.30 -3.62 -9.74
C THR A 39 0.00 -3.50 -8.96
N VAL A 40 -0.10 -3.25 -7.65
CA VAL A 40 1.05 -3.30 -6.73
C VAL A 40 0.76 -4.31 -5.64
N LYS A 41 1.82 -4.93 -5.11
CA LYS A 41 1.68 -5.85 -3.98
C LYS A 41 2.06 -5.12 -2.70
N LEU A 42 1.10 -4.93 -1.81
CA LEU A 42 1.33 -4.46 -0.45
C LEU A 42 1.63 -5.65 0.46
N ARG A 43 2.76 -5.59 1.18
CA ARG A 43 3.15 -6.58 2.18
C ARG A 43 3.25 -5.93 3.55
N TYR A 44 2.38 -6.29 4.49
CA TYR A 44 2.32 -5.69 5.82
C TYR A 44 2.11 -6.72 6.93
N ARG A 45 2.46 -6.37 8.17
CA ARG A 45 2.15 -7.14 9.37
C ARG A 45 1.80 -6.20 10.51
N THR A 46 0.83 -6.57 11.34
CA THR A 46 0.36 -5.77 12.47
C THR A 46 1.09 -6.16 13.76
N ASN A 47 1.41 -7.45 13.93
CA ASN A 47 2.26 -7.97 14.99
C ASN A 47 3.64 -8.39 14.45
N ARG A 48 4.68 -8.31 15.28
CA ARG A 48 6.03 -8.78 14.92
C ARG A 48 6.13 -10.31 14.83
N LYS A 49 5.23 -11.02 15.52
CA LYS A 49 5.18 -12.49 15.57
C LYS A 49 4.35 -13.11 14.45
N ASP A 50 3.50 -12.31 13.79
CA ASP A 50 2.66 -12.79 12.71
C ASP A 50 3.39 -12.78 11.37
N ASP A 51 2.94 -13.65 10.49
CA ASP A 51 3.33 -13.65 9.08
C ASP A 51 2.88 -12.35 8.39
N PHE A 52 3.63 -11.99 7.36
CA PHE A 52 3.25 -10.86 6.52
C PHE A 52 2.01 -11.20 5.70
N LYS A 53 1.00 -10.34 5.78
CA LYS A 53 -0.13 -10.31 4.86
C LYS A 53 0.34 -9.71 3.54
N GLU A 54 -0.05 -10.35 2.44
CA GLU A 54 0.18 -9.86 1.08
C GLU A 54 -1.17 -9.56 0.43
N ILE A 55 -1.35 -8.34 -0.05
CA ILE A 55 -2.55 -7.91 -0.77
C ILE A 55 -2.13 -7.27 -2.09
N LEU A 56 -2.91 -7.56 -3.14
CA LEU A 56 -2.77 -6.88 -4.42
C LEU A 56 -3.69 -5.67 -4.44
N LEU A 57 -3.11 -4.49 -4.59
CA LEU A 57 -3.83 -3.23 -4.71
C LEU A 57 -3.92 -2.83 -6.18
N GLN A 58 -5.11 -2.39 -6.56
CA GLN A 58 -5.34 -1.77 -7.85
C GLN A 58 -5.26 -0.24 -7.70
N LYS A 59 -4.88 0.42 -8.79
CA LYS A 59 -4.81 1.87 -8.83
C LYS A 59 -6.22 2.43 -8.75
N ASP A 60 -6.49 3.29 -7.77
CA ASP A 60 -7.79 3.94 -7.64
C ASP A 60 -8.03 4.87 -8.82
N HIS A 61 -9.25 4.87 -9.35
CA HIS A 61 -9.58 5.65 -10.54
C HIS A 61 -9.78 7.14 -10.25
N ASN A 62 -10.04 7.52 -8.99
CA ASN A 62 -10.35 8.90 -8.60
C ASN A 62 -9.08 9.74 -8.43
N ASP A 63 -8.11 9.23 -7.67
CA ASP A 63 -6.89 9.95 -7.33
C ASP A 63 -5.61 9.33 -7.92
N ARG A 64 -5.74 8.19 -8.63
CA ARG A 64 -4.62 7.47 -9.23
C ARG A 64 -3.61 6.98 -8.19
N LEU A 65 -4.03 6.75 -6.95
CA LEU A 65 -3.18 6.23 -5.90
C LEU A 65 -3.51 4.77 -5.57
N PHE A 66 -2.61 4.11 -4.85
CA PHE A 66 -2.83 2.76 -4.31
C PHE A 66 -3.18 2.85 -2.84
N HIS A 67 -4.41 2.47 -2.50
CA HIS A 67 -4.96 2.62 -1.16
C HIS A 67 -5.24 1.27 -0.52
N HIS A 68 -4.90 1.13 0.76
CA HIS A 68 -5.33 0.00 1.59
C HIS A 68 -5.70 0.49 2.98
N ILE A 69 -6.84 0.02 3.49
CA ILE A 69 -7.26 0.33 4.87
C ILE A 69 -7.10 -0.93 5.71
N ILE A 70 -6.27 -0.83 6.74
CA ILE A 70 -6.17 -1.83 7.80
C ILE A 70 -7.16 -1.41 8.88
N TYR A 71 -8.23 -2.17 9.06
CA TYR A 71 -9.28 -1.82 10.01
C TYR A 71 -8.83 -2.09 11.44
N SER A 72 -9.31 -1.29 12.39
CA SER A 72 -9.00 -1.43 13.81
C SER A 72 -9.21 -2.83 14.41
N PRO A 73 -10.23 -3.63 14.01
CA PRO A 73 -10.36 -5.00 14.50
C PRO A 73 -9.16 -5.90 14.13
N GLU A 74 -8.46 -5.64 13.02
CA GLU A 74 -7.25 -6.36 12.66
C GLU A 74 -6.01 -5.94 13.47
N LEU A 75 -6.10 -4.79 14.16
CA LEU A 75 -5.03 -4.25 15.02
C LEU A 75 -5.19 -4.69 16.49
N ILE A 76 -6.44 -4.92 16.91
CA ILE A 76 -6.78 -5.31 18.30
C ILE A 76 -6.79 -6.85 18.48
N GLY A 77 -6.81 -7.60 17.37
CA GLY A 77 -6.88 -9.07 17.35
C GLY A 77 -5.87 -9.77 18.24
#